data_AF-A0A2H0NJF7-F1
#
_entry.id   AF-A0A2H0NJF7-F1
#
_cell.length_a   1.000
_cell.length_b   1.000
_cell.length_c   1.000
_cell.angle_alpha   90.00
_cell.angle_beta   90.00
_cell.angle_gamma   90.00
#
_symmetry.space_group_name_H-M   'P 1'
#
loop_
_entity.id
_entity.type
_entity.pdbx_description
1 polymer ?
#
loop_
_entity_poly.entity_id
_entity_poly.type
_entity_poly.pdbx_seq_one_letter_code
_entity_poly.pdbx_strand_id
1 'polypeptide(L)'
;MKQAGKKQKYCYRIPKYPLRAFMAYFYLIDQSNNKLFYPNTQIFTKVSEIADEAYFLEENLNSTNNFTVSDKVIIMPIILDRLYPLEERFWQKPTIHYDYSDRISMFIKILDNYYMYKLIVTPMRSKNKTQFVAAVPFFISTLDKNLEQFMLYSDFPVDESSKYAAIYELQKPLFLNWQTGEVEKINQPKVDLKKN
;
A
#
# COMPACT_ATOMS: atom_id res chain seq x y z
N MET A 1 -30.81 31.38 6.58
CA MET A 1 -29.48 31.43 7.23
C MET A 1 -28.59 30.39 6.57
N LYS A 2 -27.53 30.82 5.86
CA LYS A 2 -26.54 29.89 5.28
C LYS A 2 -25.77 29.26 6.45
N GLN A 3 -25.79 27.93 6.56
CA GLN A 3 -24.88 27.22 7.46
C GLN A 3 -23.45 27.62 7.06
N ALA A 4 -22.73 28.26 7.99
CA ALA A 4 -21.31 28.51 7.82
C ALA A 4 -20.63 27.13 7.73
N GLY A 5 -20.26 26.72 6.52
CA GLY A 5 -19.50 25.51 6.29
C GLY A 5 -18.26 25.57 7.16
N LYS A 6 -18.06 24.59 8.05
CA LYS A 6 -16.82 24.45 8.80
C LYS A 6 -15.68 24.46 7.78
N LYS A 7 -14.83 25.50 7.79
CA LYS A 7 -13.61 25.50 6.99
C LYS A 7 -12.81 24.26 7.37
N GLN A 8 -12.71 23.32 6.43
CA GLN A 8 -11.87 22.14 6.57
C GLN A 8 -10.44 22.64 6.79
N LYS A 9 -9.84 22.30 7.93
CA LYS A 9 -8.44 22.66 8.20
C LYS A 9 -7.58 21.66 7.43
N TYR A 10 -6.73 22.15 6.55
CA TYR A 10 -5.76 21.33 5.83
C TYR A 10 -4.44 21.25 6.59
N CYS A 11 -3.69 20.17 6.39
CA CYS A 11 -2.26 20.09 6.73
C CYS A 11 -1.88 20.46 8.18
N TYR A 12 -2.72 20.13 9.16
CA TYR A 12 -2.52 20.53 10.57
C TYR A 12 -2.20 19.36 11.51
N ARG A 13 -2.48 18.12 11.10
CA ARG A 13 -2.19 16.92 11.90
C ARG A 13 -0.85 16.33 11.54
N ILE A 14 -0.09 15.90 12.54
CA ILE A 14 1.17 15.19 12.34
C ILE A 14 0.92 13.70 12.62
N PRO A 15 0.71 12.88 11.58
CA PRO A 15 0.58 11.43 11.76
C PRO A 15 1.89 10.83 12.28
N LYS A 16 1.79 9.79 13.11
CA LYS A 16 2.94 9.04 13.63
C LYS A 16 3.19 7.83 12.73
N TYR A 17 4.06 8.01 11.75
CA TYR A 17 4.47 6.91 10.86
C TYR A 17 5.33 5.88 11.60
N PRO A 18 5.12 4.58 11.37
CA PRO A 18 5.99 3.55 11.92
C PRO A 18 7.40 3.63 11.31
N LEU A 19 8.44 3.54 12.14
CA LEU A 19 9.83 3.52 11.64
C LEU A 19 10.10 2.28 10.76
N ARG A 20 9.47 1.16 11.10
CA ARG A 20 9.53 -0.11 10.38
C ARG A 20 8.13 -0.66 10.22
N ALA A 21 7.85 -1.15 9.03
CA ALA A 21 6.55 -1.72 8.70
C ALA A 21 6.71 -2.76 7.59
N PHE A 22 5.58 -3.27 7.10
CA PHE A 22 5.50 -4.27 6.06
C PHE A 22 4.42 -3.89 5.06
N MET A 23 4.70 -4.13 3.79
CA MET A 23 3.68 -4.36 2.78
C MET A 23 3.39 -5.86 2.68
N ALA A 24 2.18 -6.21 2.30
CA ALA A 24 1.77 -7.59 2.08
C ALA A 24 1.21 -7.77 0.65
N TYR A 25 1.61 -8.84 0.00
CA TYR A 25 1.11 -9.26 -1.30
C TYR A 25 0.54 -10.68 -1.16
N PHE A 26 -0.76 -10.79 -1.40
CA PHE A 26 -1.50 -12.02 -1.25
C PHE A 26 -1.62 -12.73 -2.60
N TYR A 27 -1.74 -14.05 -2.55
CA TYR A 27 -2.20 -14.85 -3.68
C TYR A 27 -3.59 -15.37 -3.36
N LEU A 28 -4.58 -14.95 -4.13
CA LEU A 28 -5.93 -15.45 -4.04
C LEU A 28 -6.05 -16.65 -4.98
N ILE A 29 -6.61 -17.76 -4.51
CA ILE A 29 -6.74 -19.00 -5.27
C ILE A 29 -8.23 -19.23 -5.56
N ASP A 30 -8.58 -19.36 -6.83
CA ASP A 30 -9.95 -19.71 -7.23
C ASP A 30 -10.20 -21.22 -7.20
N GLN A 31 -11.44 -21.65 -7.45
CA GLN A 31 -11.82 -23.07 -7.49
C GLN A 31 -11.11 -23.89 -8.58
N SER A 32 -10.63 -23.23 -9.63
CA SER A 32 -9.84 -23.84 -10.72
C SER A 32 -8.34 -23.86 -10.40
N ASN A 33 -7.95 -23.53 -9.16
CA ASN A 33 -6.58 -23.41 -8.69
C ASN A 33 -5.75 -22.37 -9.45
N ASN A 34 -6.39 -21.35 -10.03
CA ASN A 34 -5.71 -20.19 -10.59
C ASN A 34 -5.30 -19.25 -9.46
N LYS A 35 -4.08 -18.71 -9.56
CA LYS A 35 -3.56 -17.74 -8.61
C LYS A 35 -3.73 -16.33 -9.15
N LEU A 36 -4.40 -15.48 -8.40
CA LEU A 36 -4.50 -14.05 -8.63
C LEU A 36 -3.58 -13.32 -7.65
N PHE A 37 -2.65 -12.53 -8.19
CA PHE A 37 -1.79 -11.66 -7.38
C PHE A 37 -2.59 -10.44 -6.88
N TYR A 38 -2.57 -10.22 -5.58
CA TYR A 38 -3.30 -9.15 -4.91
C TYR A 38 -2.35 -8.31 -4.03
N PRO A 39 -1.83 -7.18 -4.55
CA PRO A 39 -1.00 -6.27 -3.76
C PRO A 39 -1.88 -5.51 -2.77
N ASN A 40 -1.75 -5.79 -1.48
CA ASN A 40 -2.49 -5.03 -0.47
C ASN A 40 -1.77 -3.70 -0.24
N THR A 41 -2.51 -2.61 -0.40
CA THR A 41 -1.97 -1.27 -0.24
C THR A 41 -1.86 -0.85 1.22
N GLN A 42 -2.46 -1.57 2.17
CA GLN A 42 -2.32 -1.26 3.60
C GLN A 42 -0.88 -1.52 4.09
N ILE A 43 -0.40 -0.63 4.96
CA ILE A 43 0.87 -0.79 5.66
C ILE A 43 0.62 -1.42 7.04
N PHE A 44 1.33 -2.51 7.31
CA PHE A 44 1.24 -3.29 8.54
C PHE A 44 2.45 -3.04 9.43
N THR A 45 2.24 -2.88 10.73
CA THR A 45 3.33 -2.68 11.70
C THR A 45 3.82 -3.98 12.33
N LYS A 46 3.00 -5.05 12.23
CA LYS A 46 3.31 -6.38 12.77
C LYS A 46 2.85 -7.46 11.82
N VAL A 47 3.56 -8.60 11.85
CA VAL A 47 3.19 -9.82 11.10
C VAL A 47 1.79 -10.32 11.48
N SER A 48 1.40 -10.22 12.75
CA SER A 48 0.06 -10.62 13.20
C SER A 48 -1.07 -9.85 12.49
N GLU A 49 -0.85 -8.57 12.16
CA GLU A 49 -1.85 -7.76 11.46
C GLU A 49 -2.04 -8.22 10.00
N ILE A 50 -1.01 -8.85 9.41
CA ILE A 50 -1.09 -9.46 8.07
C ILE A 50 -1.90 -10.76 8.13
N ALA A 51 -1.75 -11.54 9.20
CA ALA A 51 -2.57 -12.74 9.42
C ALA A 51 -4.04 -12.37 9.64
N ASP A 52 -4.33 -11.37 10.47
CA ASP A 52 -5.69 -10.86 10.68
C ASP A 52 -6.33 -10.42 9.35
N GLU A 53 -5.56 -9.73 8.49
CA GLU A 53 -6.01 -9.34 7.15
C GLU A 53 -6.23 -10.55 6.23
N ALA A 54 -5.36 -11.57 6.28
CA ALA A 54 -5.52 -12.79 5.50
C ALA A 54 -6.84 -13.51 5.85
N TYR A 55 -7.12 -13.67 7.15
CA TYR A 55 -8.39 -14.23 7.63
C TYR A 55 -9.57 -13.39 7.16
N PHE A 56 -9.50 -12.07 7.30
CA PHE A 56 -10.56 -11.17 6.85
C PHE A 56 -10.81 -11.29 5.33
N LEU A 57 -9.75 -11.35 4.52
CA LEU A 57 -9.86 -11.55 3.07
C LEU A 57 -10.49 -12.90 2.74
N GLU A 58 -10.07 -13.97 3.39
CA GLU A 58 -10.61 -15.32 3.17
C GLU A 58 -12.11 -15.39 3.52
N GLU A 59 -12.53 -14.86 4.66
CA GLU A 59 -13.95 -14.84 5.06
C GLU A 59 -14.83 -14.05 4.06
N ASN A 60 -14.35 -12.88 3.61
CA ASN A 60 -15.13 -12.03 2.70
C ASN A 60 -15.14 -12.56 1.26
N LEU A 61 -14.06 -13.18 0.80
CA LEU A 61 -13.95 -13.67 -0.57
C LEU A 61 -14.54 -15.08 -0.75
N ASN A 62 -14.47 -15.93 0.27
CA ASN A 62 -15.09 -17.24 0.24
C ASN A 62 -16.63 -17.13 0.22
N SER A 63 -17.18 -16.19 1.00
CA SER A 63 -18.63 -15.94 1.04
C SER A 63 -19.22 -15.34 -0.25
N THR A 64 -18.39 -14.74 -1.10
CA THR A 64 -18.87 -13.99 -2.30
C THR A 64 -18.44 -14.61 -3.62
N ASN A 65 -17.22 -15.14 -3.73
CA ASN A 65 -16.60 -15.50 -5.01
C ASN A 65 -15.85 -16.85 -4.98
N ASN A 66 -15.95 -17.63 -3.89
CA ASN A 66 -15.25 -18.90 -3.70
C ASN A 66 -13.72 -18.83 -3.92
N PHE A 67 -13.07 -17.77 -3.46
CA PHE A 67 -11.62 -17.69 -3.39
C PHE A 67 -11.12 -18.07 -2.00
N THR A 68 -9.94 -18.66 -1.95
CA THR A 68 -9.15 -18.84 -0.72
C THR A 68 -7.88 -17.99 -0.76
N VAL A 69 -7.27 -17.76 0.39
CA VAL A 69 -5.99 -17.04 0.48
C VAL A 69 -4.87 -18.06 0.63
N SER A 70 -3.85 -18.00 -0.25
CA SER A 70 -2.70 -18.89 -0.12
C SER A 70 -1.99 -18.70 1.22
N ASP A 71 -1.66 -19.79 1.90
CA ASP A 71 -0.88 -19.78 3.15
C ASP A 71 0.42 -18.98 3.04
N LYS A 72 1.07 -19.03 1.87
CA LYS A 72 2.30 -18.28 1.60
C LYS A 72 1.97 -16.92 0.98
N VAL A 73 2.20 -15.87 1.75
CA VAL A 73 2.13 -14.47 1.30
C VAL A 73 3.53 -13.91 1.12
N ILE A 74 3.70 -12.98 0.19
CA ILE A 74 4.95 -12.21 0.10
C ILE A 74 4.80 -11.01 1.02
N ILE A 75 5.79 -10.77 1.86
CA ILE A 75 5.90 -9.55 2.64
C ILE A 75 7.15 -8.78 2.22
N MET A 76 7.04 -7.46 2.18
CA MET A 76 8.16 -6.56 1.91
C MET A 76 8.34 -5.65 3.11
N PRO A 77 9.40 -5.84 3.91
CA PRO A 77 9.71 -4.91 4.98
C PRO A 77 10.04 -3.54 4.39
N ILE A 78 9.63 -2.49 5.08
CA ILE A 78 9.88 -1.10 4.69
C ILE A 78 10.41 -0.31 5.88
N ILE A 79 11.30 0.64 5.62
CA ILE A 79 11.93 1.50 6.63
C ILE A 79 11.63 2.96 6.28
N LEU A 80 11.17 3.73 7.26
CA LEU A 80 10.91 5.15 7.06
C LEU A 80 12.23 5.87 6.77
N ASP A 81 12.32 6.49 5.61
CA ASP A 81 13.45 7.33 5.20
C ASP A 81 13.20 8.78 5.65
N ARG A 82 12.16 9.42 5.10
CA ARG A 82 11.83 10.81 5.41
C ARG A 82 10.35 11.11 5.32
N LEU A 83 9.96 12.24 5.90
CA LEU A 83 8.63 12.81 5.74
C LEU A 83 8.61 13.77 4.55
N TYR A 84 7.53 13.75 3.79
CA TYR A 84 7.27 14.67 2.70
C TYR A 84 6.15 15.65 3.10
N PRO A 85 6.41 16.97 3.14
CA PRO A 85 5.41 17.96 3.55
C PRO A 85 4.26 18.01 2.54
N LEU A 86 3.03 17.98 3.06
CA LEU A 86 1.82 18.15 2.26
C LEU A 86 1.40 19.61 2.26
N GLU A 87 0.81 20.03 1.15
CA GLU A 87 0.29 21.37 0.94
C GLU A 87 -1.20 21.30 0.61
N GLU A 88 -1.93 22.37 0.94
CA GLU A 88 -3.38 22.46 0.71
C GLU A 88 -3.77 22.24 -0.76
N ARG A 89 -2.89 22.58 -1.70
CA ARG A 89 -3.13 22.42 -3.15
C ARG A 89 -3.14 20.96 -3.64
N PHE A 90 -2.62 20.02 -2.87
CA PHE A 90 -2.55 18.62 -3.29
C PHE A 90 -3.93 17.93 -3.23
N TRP A 91 -4.18 17.01 -4.15
CA TRP A 91 -5.42 16.23 -4.30
C TRP A 91 -6.74 17.02 -4.42
N GLN A 92 -6.71 18.34 -4.65
CA GLN A 92 -7.93 19.14 -4.78
C GLN A 92 -8.70 18.88 -6.09
N LYS A 93 -7.98 18.59 -7.18
CA LYS A 93 -8.53 18.40 -8.53
C LYS A 93 -7.74 17.31 -9.26
N PRO A 94 -7.84 16.05 -8.83
CA PRO A 94 -7.11 14.97 -9.47
C PRO A 94 -7.58 14.78 -10.92
N THR A 95 -6.63 14.44 -11.78
CA THR A 95 -6.86 14.21 -13.23
C THR A 95 -6.35 12.85 -13.69
N ILE A 96 -5.54 12.18 -12.86
CA ILE A 96 -4.94 10.87 -13.12
C ILE A 96 -5.60 9.86 -12.18
N HIS A 97 -6.21 8.84 -12.77
CA HIS A 97 -6.78 7.69 -12.08
C HIS A 97 -5.88 6.48 -12.30
N TYR A 98 -5.59 5.75 -11.23
CA TYR A 98 -4.84 4.49 -11.30
C TYR A 98 -5.79 3.32 -11.10
N ASP A 99 -6.02 2.55 -12.16
CA ASP A 99 -6.85 1.36 -12.09
C ASP A 99 -6.14 0.19 -11.37
N TYR A 100 -6.86 -0.92 -11.19
CA TYR A 100 -6.31 -2.09 -10.52
C TYR A 100 -5.11 -2.71 -11.27
N SER A 101 -5.15 -2.72 -12.60
CA SER A 101 -4.10 -3.30 -13.44
C SER A 101 -2.82 -2.47 -13.43
N ASP A 102 -2.94 -1.14 -13.42
CA ASP A 102 -1.83 -0.20 -13.25
C ASP A 102 -1.13 -0.45 -11.92
N ARG A 103 -1.91 -0.57 -10.85
CA ARG A 103 -1.40 -0.83 -9.49
C ARG A 103 -0.64 -2.15 -9.44
N ILE A 104 -1.22 -3.24 -9.96
CA ILE A 104 -0.53 -4.53 -10.03
C ILE A 104 0.79 -4.39 -10.80
N SER A 105 0.77 -3.78 -11.98
CA SER A 105 1.94 -3.61 -12.82
C SER A 105 3.07 -2.85 -12.11
N MET A 106 2.72 -1.80 -11.34
CA MET A 106 3.67 -1.05 -10.55
C MET A 106 4.25 -1.87 -9.38
N PHE A 107 3.40 -2.58 -8.65
CA PHE A 107 3.81 -3.33 -7.46
C PHE A 107 4.54 -4.64 -7.76
N ILE A 108 4.31 -5.27 -8.91
CA ILE A 108 5.07 -6.46 -9.32
C ILE A 108 6.53 -6.10 -9.62
N LYS A 109 6.78 -4.97 -10.27
CA LYS A 109 8.13 -4.54 -10.66
C LYS A 109 9.07 -4.37 -9.45
N ILE A 110 8.52 -4.00 -8.29
CA ILE A 110 9.33 -3.79 -7.08
C ILE A 110 9.70 -5.09 -6.37
N LEU A 111 9.05 -6.23 -6.64
CA LEU A 111 9.42 -7.48 -5.99
C LEU A 111 10.84 -7.92 -6.37
N ASP A 112 11.21 -7.77 -7.64
CA ASP A 112 12.54 -8.15 -8.13
C ASP A 112 13.57 -7.03 -8.04
N ASN A 113 13.11 -5.76 -8.03
CA ASN A 113 13.97 -4.59 -8.14
C ASN A 113 13.84 -3.62 -6.97
N TYR A 114 13.41 -4.09 -5.80
CA TYR A 114 13.06 -3.26 -4.63
C TYR A 114 14.08 -2.16 -4.31
N TYR A 115 15.38 -2.46 -4.43
CA TYR A 115 16.49 -1.54 -4.16
C TYR A 115 16.56 -0.33 -5.10
N MET A 116 15.86 -0.37 -6.24
CA MET A 116 15.76 0.75 -7.16
C MET A 116 14.60 1.70 -6.84
N TYR A 117 13.72 1.33 -5.89
CA TYR A 117 12.49 2.05 -5.62
C TYR A 117 12.37 2.56 -4.17
N LYS A 118 11.61 3.64 -4.02
CA LYS A 118 11.09 4.19 -2.77
C LYS A 118 9.57 4.24 -2.83
N LEU A 119 8.92 4.14 -1.68
CA LEU A 119 7.47 4.07 -1.58
C LEU A 119 6.91 5.34 -0.92
N ILE A 120 5.92 5.96 -1.56
CA ILE A 120 5.10 6.96 -0.90
C ILE A 120 4.02 6.25 -0.09
N VAL A 121 3.89 6.62 1.18
CA VAL A 121 2.83 6.17 2.07
C VAL A 121 2.04 7.39 2.54
N THR A 122 0.73 7.35 2.31
CA THR A 122 -0.20 8.40 2.76
C THR A 122 -1.00 7.92 3.97
N PRO A 123 -1.41 8.83 4.87
CA PRO A 123 -2.36 8.52 5.91
C PRO A 123 -3.76 8.54 5.33
N MET A 124 -4.61 7.62 5.76
CA MET A 124 -6.04 7.59 5.46
C MET A 124 -6.80 7.42 6.77
N ARG A 125 -7.89 8.18 6.97
CA ARG A 125 -8.72 8.03 8.16
C ARG A 125 -9.90 7.13 7.85
N SER A 126 -9.96 6.02 8.57
CA SER A 126 -11.14 5.15 8.62
C SER A 126 -11.69 5.17 10.05
N LYS A 127 -12.89 5.71 10.21
CA LYS A 127 -13.55 5.92 11.51
C LYS A 127 -12.63 6.72 12.47
N ASN A 128 -12.17 6.09 13.55
CA ASN A 128 -11.33 6.69 14.59
C ASN A 128 -9.85 6.27 14.52
N LYS A 129 -9.45 5.50 13.49
CA LYS A 129 -8.06 5.04 13.33
C LYS A 129 -7.44 5.69 12.09
N THR A 130 -6.14 5.96 12.19
CA THR A 130 -5.32 6.31 11.03
C THR A 130 -4.76 5.03 10.47
N GLN A 131 -5.09 4.72 9.22
CA GLN A 131 -4.45 3.69 8.43
C GLN A 131 -3.39 4.35 7.57
N PHE A 132 -2.38 3.58 7.19
CA PHE A 132 -1.33 4.02 6.28
C PHE A 132 -1.44 3.19 5.02
N VAL A 133 -1.37 3.86 3.87
CA VAL A 133 -1.63 3.24 2.57
C VAL A 133 -0.45 3.53 1.63
N ALA A 134 0.10 2.47 1.05
CA ALA A 134 1.07 2.48 -0.03
C ALA A 134 0.42 3.08 -1.28
N ALA A 135 0.95 4.22 -1.72
CA ALA A 135 0.46 4.92 -2.89
C ALA A 135 0.94 4.28 -4.19
N VAL A 136 2.13 4.68 -4.63
CA VAL A 136 2.82 4.07 -5.77
C VAL A 136 4.33 4.07 -5.49
N PRO A 137 5.07 3.09 -6.02
CA PRO A 137 6.52 3.09 -5.95
C PRO A 137 7.12 4.07 -6.98
N PHE A 138 8.17 4.77 -6.58
CA PHE A 138 8.97 5.65 -7.44
C PHE A 138 10.40 5.17 -7.47
N PHE A 139 11.15 5.45 -8.53
CA PHE A 139 12.60 5.21 -8.51
C PHE A 139 13.25 6.06 -7.40
N ILE A 140 14.28 5.54 -6.74
CA ILE A 140 15.01 6.28 -5.70
C ILE A 140 15.52 7.64 -6.20
N SER A 141 15.95 7.70 -7.46
CA SER A 141 16.44 8.90 -8.16
C SER A 141 15.34 9.90 -8.56
N THR A 142 14.07 9.56 -8.33
CA THR A 142 12.94 10.46 -8.65
C THR A 142 13.06 11.75 -7.85
N LEU A 143 13.11 12.87 -8.57
CA LEU A 143 13.16 14.22 -8.00
C LEU A 143 11.85 14.61 -7.31
N ASP A 144 11.92 15.47 -6.30
CA ASP A 144 10.75 15.90 -5.52
C ASP A 144 9.66 16.54 -6.39
N LYS A 145 10.02 17.25 -7.47
CA LYS A 145 9.05 17.81 -8.43
C LYS A 145 8.12 16.75 -9.05
N ASN A 146 8.60 15.52 -9.24
CA ASN A 146 7.79 14.43 -9.81
C ASN A 146 6.88 13.83 -8.73
N LEU A 147 7.33 13.80 -7.47
CA LEU A 147 6.48 13.42 -6.34
C LEU A 147 5.36 14.46 -6.16
N GLU A 148 5.69 15.74 -6.28
CA GLU A 148 4.73 16.85 -6.26
C GLU A 148 3.68 16.71 -7.38
N GLN A 149 4.09 16.39 -8.62
CA GLN A 149 3.15 16.11 -9.71
C GLN A 149 2.20 14.96 -9.36
N PHE A 150 2.70 13.88 -8.74
CA PHE A 150 1.83 12.82 -8.26
C PHE A 150 0.81 13.32 -7.22
N MET A 151 1.24 14.13 -6.23
CA MET A 151 0.32 14.68 -5.23
C MET A 151 -0.71 15.65 -5.83
N LEU A 152 -0.36 16.37 -6.90
CA LEU A 152 -1.25 17.33 -7.57
C LEU A 152 -2.31 16.65 -8.44
N TYR A 153 -1.95 15.57 -9.13
CA TYR A 153 -2.76 15.02 -10.21
C TYR A 153 -3.35 13.65 -9.92
N SER A 154 -2.78 12.85 -9.02
CA SER A 154 -3.35 11.54 -8.67
C SER A 154 -4.62 11.69 -7.84
N ASP A 155 -5.55 10.75 -8.00
CA ASP A 155 -6.73 10.60 -7.15
C ASP A 155 -6.49 9.69 -5.94
N PHE A 156 -5.22 9.49 -5.56
CA PHE A 156 -4.87 8.58 -4.48
C PHE A 156 -5.47 9.05 -3.14
N PRO A 157 -6.09 8.17 -2.34
CA PRO A 157 -6.72 8.58 -1.09
C PRO A 157 -5.71 9.11 -0.07
N VAL A 158 -6.03 10.25 0.53
CA VAL A 158 -5.25 10.90 1.57
C VAL A 158 -6.16 11.55 2.60
N ASP A 159 -5.77 11.55 3.86
CA ASP A 159 -6.34 12.42 4.88
C ASP A 159 -5.82 13.85 4.67
N GLU A 160 -6.62 14.69 4.00
CA GLU A 160 -6.31 16.11 3.71
C GLU A 160 -5.93 16.95 4.95
N SER A 161 -6.29 16.49 6.16
CA SER A 161 -5.87 17.14 7.40
C SER A 161 -4.41 16.86 7.79
N SER A 162 -3.76 15.89 7.14
CA SER A 162 -2.39 15.48 7.44
C SER A 162 -1.37 16.43 6.86
N LYS A 163 -0.35 16.74 7.66
CA LYS A 163 0.75 17.63 7.31
C LYS A 163 1.86 16.94 6.51
N TYR A 164 1.92 15.62 6.56
CA TYR A 164 3.00 14.84 5.95
C TYR A 164 2.49 13.56 5.31
N ALA A 165 3.04 13.22 4.15
CA ALA A 165 3.20 11.85 3.68
C ALA A 165 4.56 11.30 4.16
N ALA A 166 4.78 10.01 4.02
CA ALA A 166 6.05 9.38 4.33
C ALA A 166 6.67 8.75 3.08
N ILE A 167 7.99 8.81 2.99
CA ILE A 167 8.80 8.10 2.01
C ILE A 167 9.48 6.96 2.74
N TYR A 168 9.30 5.74 2.23
CA TYR A 168 9.92 4.55 2.76
C TYR A 168 10.93 3.96 1.77
N GLU A 169 12.01 3.43 2.33
CA GLU A 169 12.89 2.49 1.66
C GLU A 169 12.28 1.09 1.67
N LEU A 170 12.40 0.40 0.54
CA LEU A 170 11.97 -0.99 0.41
C LEU A 170 13.11 -1.94 0.76
N GLN A 171 12.82 -2.98 1.53
CA GLN A 171 13.77 -4.05 1.85
C GLN A 171 13.47 -5.30 1.02
N LYS A 172 14.38 -6.27 1.08
CA LYS A 172 14.25 -7.53 0.34
C LYS A 172 12.94 -8.25 0.70
N PRO A 173 12.13 -8.68 -0.28
CA PRO A 173 10.93 -9.48 -0.04
C PRO A 173 11.22 -10.82 0.66
N LEU A 174 10.27 -11.25 1.48
CA LEU A 174 10.28 -12.49 2.24
C LEU A 174 8.96 -13.23 2.01
N PHE A 175 8.96 -14.55 2.17
CA PHE A 175 7.72 -15.31 2.32
C PHE A 175 7.32 -15.32 3.78
N LEU A 176 6.04 -15.16 4.04
CA LEU A 176 5.41 -15.37 5.34
C LEU A 176 4.36 -16.46 5.15
N ASN A 177 4.41 -17.50 5.98
CA ASN A 177 3.25 -18.35 6.19
C ASN A 177 2.34 -17.64 7.21
N TRP A 178 1.20 -17.13 6.77
CA TRP A 178 0.35 -16.30 7.65
C TRP A 178 -0.39 -17.10 8.72
N GLN A 179 -0.51 -18.42 8.56
CA GLN A 179 -1.11 -19.31 9.56
C GLN A 179 -0.11 -19.67 10.66
N THR A 180 1.15 -19.92 10.32
CA THR A 180 2.19 -20.34 11.29
C THR A 180 3.03 -19.18 11.80
N GLY A 181 3.06 -18.06 11.10
CA GLY A 181 3.93 -16.91 11.37
C GLY A 181 5.38 -17.11 10.94
N GLU A 182 5.70 -18.24 10.30
CA GLU A 182 7.06 -18.54 9.84
C GLU A 182 7.47 -17.65 8.67
N VAL A 183 8.70 -17.15 8.71
CA VAL A 183 9.25 -16.23 7.69
C VAL A 183 10.44 -16.88 7.00
N GLU A 184 10.37 -16.98 5.67
CA GLU A 184 11.41 -17.58 4.82
C GLU A 184 11.99 -16.54 3.85
N LYS A 185 13.27 -16.68 3.50
CA LYS A 185 13.90 -15.84 2.46
C LYS A 185 13.37 -16.22 1.08
N ILE A 186 13.11 -15.22 0.25
CA ILE A 186 12.82 -15.43 -1.17
C ILE A 186 14.15 -15.50 -1.94
N ASN A 187 14.37 -16.63 -2.62
CA ASN A 187 15.50 -16.80 -3.54
C ASN A 187 15.20 -16.17 -4.91
N GLN A 188 13.94 -16.27 -5.40
CA GLN A 188 13.40 -15.53 -6.55
C GLN A 188 11.86 -15.37 -6.39
N PRO A 189 11.30 -14.15 -6.39
CA PRO A 189 9.86 -13.95 -6.43
C PRO A 189 9.34 -14.26 -7.84
N LYS A 190 8.83 -15.47 -8.09
CA LYS A 190 8.10 -15.73 -9.33
C LYS A 190 6.65 -15.33 -9.13
N VAL A 191 6.23 -14.22 -9.75
CA VAL A 191 4.81 -13.90 -9.90
C VAL A 191 4.32 -14.53 -11.20
N ASP A 192 3.58 -15.63 -11.09
CA ASP A 192 2.97 -16.29 -12.24
C ASP A 192 1.75 -15.48 -12.70
N LEU A 193 1.98 -14.44 -13.49
CA LEU A 193 0.92 -13.74 -14.20
C LEU A 193 0.47 -14.62 -15.37
N LYS A 194 -0.69 -15.29 -15.24
CA LYS A 194 -1.37 -15.80 -16.44
C LYS A 194 -1.76 -14.60 -17.30
N LYS A 195 -1.28 -14.58 -18.55
CA LYS A 195 -1.80 -13.66 -19.57
C LYS A 195 -3.24 -14.08 -19.83
N ASN A 196 -4.20 -13.24 -19.44
CA ASN A 196 -5.57 -13.31 -19.94
C ASN A 196 -5.61 -12.84 -21.39
#